data_AF-A0A3D4V4D5-F1
#
_entry.id   AF-A0A3D4V4D5-F1
#
_cell.length_a   1.000
_cell.length_b   1.000
_cell.length_c   1.000
_cell.angle_alpha   90.00
_cell.angle_beta   90.00
_cell.angle_gamma   90.00
#
_symmetry.space_group_name_H-M   'P 1'
#
loop_
_entity.id
_entity.type
_entity.pdbx_description
1 polymer ?
#
loop_
_entity_poly.entity_id
_entity_poly.type
_entity_poly.pdbx_seq_one_letter_code
_entity_poly.pdbx_strand_id
1 'polypeptide(L)'
;MIEYKVKKGETIWLDEELEMVVANELAAIITEDELNVLNWNICGDHVHMLLVCDPDELANTVRKLKGRSAQRTKECLKVPREEVFHLWAQKFNRKPIEDEDGLANVFEYIQHNREKHNLPLNKELQLLVSEVCCSYEEAFLPEYTGGFDVVIGNPPYVKLETRKETSTALEKQGYDTFTKRGDLYAIFVEKGFDLLKPKGIYSYIMPNKWMQAGYGKPLREFFLTKELIQFIDFGDLQIFDGATTYPCIFVARNDIPKDEFDVAVLVAIGETDFNTNVQTNTETFTTKDFSGDTWVISSKRENKLLEKLNNVYVSLDEYVNGNANYGIKTGFTEGFIISEEEKNKLIEKDIKAKEIIKPVLRGRDIKKWIAKPIEKYLISTFPAFNLDINDYSSIKDHLLKYGKKRLEQSGEKGSRKKSSGKWFETQDSIDYWELFNKPKIMYQKFQVSPCFIYDEQGLYCNDSMWIIPTENKSLLGILNSKMGWWLITKYCTQIRGGCQLIWKYFGQIPIPELNGELDDHVVNIMELNNELQKITDSFSELLQSKFDIDKLSRKLESWHDLTFKEFLKELEKARKKARRDCNPLPIQEQAEWMEYFNQQKAKADDLKSQIAQTDSEIDAMVYDLYGLTEEEIRVVEEK
;
A
#
# COMPACT_ATOMS: atom_id res chain seq x y z
N MET A 1 -43.69 -35.79 46.27
CA MET A 1 -44.50 -35.93 45.04
C MET A 1 -45.55 -34.83 45.03
N ILE A 2 -45.30 -33.75 44.30
CA ILE A 2 -46.37 -32.82 43.94
C ILE A 2 -46.99 -33.41 42.66
N GLU A 3 -48.15 -34.06 42.80
CA GLU A 3 -48.96 -34.43 41.65
C GLU A 3 -49.44 -33.15 40.97
N TYR A 4 -48.72 -32.74 39.93
CA TYR A 4 -49.25 -31.79 38.96
C TYR A 4 -50.38 -32.49 38.19
N LYS A 5 -51.61 -32.32 38.68
CA LYS A 5 -52.84 -32.69 37.99
C LYS A 5 -53.05 -31.81 36.76
N VAL A 6 -52.24 -32.02 35.71
CA VAL A 6 -52.58 -31.55 34.37
C VAL A 6 -53.49 -32.60 33.76
N LYS A 7 -54.76 -32.25 33.48
CA LYS A 7 -55.63 -33.10 32.67
C LYS A 7 -54.96 -33.28 31.30
N LYS A 8 -54.49 -34.49 31.00
CA LYS A 8 -54.03 -34.87 29.66
C LYS A 8 -55.22 -34.71 28.71
N GLY A 9 -55.05 -34.00 27.60
CA GLY A 9 -56.04 -33.98 26.52
C GLY A 9 -56.22 -35.38 25.92
N GLU A 10 -57.32 -35.59 25.20
CA GLU A 10 -57.50 -36.83 24.43
C GLU A 10 -56.39 -36.96 23.38
N THR A 11 -55.75 -38.13 23.32
CA THR A 11 -54.66 -38.39 22.38
C THR A 11 -55.23 -38.47 20.96
N ILE A 12 -54.71 -37.63 20.06
CA ILE A 12 -55.04 -37.71 18.64
C ILE A 12 -54.19 -38.81 18.02
N TRP A 13 -54.85 -39.79 17.39
CA TRP A 13 -54.17 -40.78 16.58
C TRP A 13 -53.99 -40.23 15.16
N LEU A 14 -52.75 -40.22 14.68
CA LEU A 14 -52.34 -39.82 13.35
C LEU A 14 -52.57 -40.99 12.41
N ASP A 15 -53.51 -40.83 11.50
CA ASP A 15 -53.56 -41.66 10.29
C ASP A 15 -52.44 -41.26 9.33
N GLU A 16 -52.30 -41.99 8.21
CA GLU A 16 -51.22 -41.78 7.25
C GLU A 16 -51.17 -40.35 6.67
N GLU A 17 -52.33 -39.72 6.49
CA GLU A 17 -52.43 -38.34 5.97
C GLU A 17 -51.95 -37.33 7.03
N LEU A 18 -52.45 -37.42 8.26
CA LEU A 18 -52.05 -36.54 9.35
C LEU A 18 -50.59 -36.75 9.77
N GLU A 19 -50.11 -37.99 9.68
CA GLU A 19 -48.71 -38.33 9.89
C GLU A 19 -47.82 -37.54 8.92
N MET A 20 -48.15 -37.54 7.63
CA MET A 20 -47.42 -36.77 6.63
C MET A 20 -47.53 -35.26 6.83
N VAL A 21 -48.68 -34.75 7.30
CA VAL A 21 -48.82 -33.31 7.61
C VAL A 21 -47.88 -32.90 8.75
N VAL A 22 -47.81 -33.69 9.82
CA VAL A 22 -46.90 -33.43 10.93
C VAL A 22 -45.44 -33.58 10.48
N ALA A 23 -45.14 -34.66 9.75
CA ALA A 23 -43.80 -34.97 9.29
C ALA A 23 -43.22 -33.86 8.40
N ASN A 24 -43.99 -33.37 7.43
CA ASN A 24 -43.57 -32.27 6.55
C ASN A 24 -43.29 -30.97 7.33
N GLU A 25 -44.08 -30.65 8.35
CA GLU A 25 -43.86 -29.45 9.16
C GLU A 25 -42.61 -29.59 10.04
N LEU A 26 -42.35 -30.79 10.59
CA LEU A 26 -41.12 -31.05 11.34
C LEU A 26 -39.89 -30.95 10.43
N ALA A 27 -39.94 -31.56 9.25
CA ALA A 27 -38.89 -31.47 8.24
C ALA A 27 -38.59 -30.02 7.84
N ALA A 28 -39.62 -29.20 7.61
CA ALA A 28 -39.46 -27.78 7.33
C ALA A 28 -38.73 -27.04 8.46
N ILE A 29 -39.05 -27.33 9.72
CA ILE A 29 -38.38 -26.71 10.87
C ILE A 29 -36.92 -27.17 10.98
N ILE A 30 -36.64 -28.46 10.75
CA ILE A 30 -35.28 -29.01 10.75
C ILE A 30 -34.41 -28.28 9.73
N THR A 31 -34.93 -28.08 8.51
CA THR A 31 -34.22 -27.37 7.44
C THR A 31 -34.11 -25.85 7.69
N GLU A 32 -35.19 -25.19 8.12
CA GLU A 32 -35.21 -23.74 8.35
C GLU A 32 -34.28 -23.30 9.50
N ASP A 33 -34.17 -24.11 10.54
CA ASP A 33 -33.38 -23.79 11.73
C ASP A 33 -32.00 -24.50 11.75
N GLU A 34 -31.64 -25.18 10.66
CA GLU A 34 -30.38 -25.94 10.52
C GLU A 34 -30.14 -26.89 11.71
N LEU A 35 -31.18 -27.62 12.14
CA LEU A 35 -31.09 -28.50 13.31
C LEU A 35 -30.27 -29.76 13.00
N ASN A 36 -29.30 -30.08 13.86
CA ASN A 36 -28.50 -31.31 13.77
C ASN A 36 -29.31 -32.54 14.22
N VAL A 37 -30.20 -33.02 13.36
CA VAL A 37 -30.99 -34.24 13.58
C VAL A 37 -30.29 -35.42 12.91
N LEU A 38 -29.90 -36.42 13.71
CA LEU A 38 -29.24 -37.63 13.22
C LEU A 38 -30.24 -38.69 12.73
N ASN A 39 -31.40 -38.75 13.39
CA ASN A 39 -32.46 -39.70 13.06
C ASN A 39 -33.79 -39.27 13.69
N TRP A 40 -34.92 -39.55 13.05
CA TRP A 40 -36.22 -39.35 13.66
C TRP A 40 -37.29 -40.23 13.00
N ASN A 41 -38.39 -40.44 13.69
CA ASN A 41 -39.52 -41.20 13.18
C ASN A 41 -40.81 -40.75 13.88
N ILE A 42 -41.92 -40.83 13.17
CA ILE A 42 -43.26 -40.55 13.70
C ILE A 42 -44.05 -41.85 13.77
N CYS A 43 -44.81 -41.99 14.85
CA CYS A 43 -45.74 -43.08 15.10
C CYS A 43 -47.12 -42.48 15.39
N GLY A 44 -48.16 -43.32 15.39
CA GLY A 44 -49.55 -42.90 15.46
C GLY A 44 -49.88 -41.88 16.55
N ASP A 45 -49.17 -41.82 17.67
CA ASP A 45 -49.42 -40.86 18.76
C ASP A 45 -48.18 -40.13 19.30
N HIS A 46 -46.99 -40.33 18.72
CA HIS A 46 -45.75 -39.74 19.22
C HIS A 46 -44.63 -39.65 18.16
N VAL A 47 -43.60 -38.84 18.44
CA VAL A 47 -42.41 -38.68 17.60
C VAL A 47 -41.18 -39.04 18.42
N HIS A 48 -40.27 -39.80 17.82
CA HIS A 48 -38.91 -39.99 18.31
C HIS A 48 -37.94 -39.18 17.45
N MET A 49 -37.03 -38.45 18.09
CA MET A 49 -36.04 -37.63 17.40
C MET A 49 -34.72 -37.67 18.16
N LEU A 50 -33.64 -37.91 17.43
CA LEU A 50 -32.27 -37.90 17.89
C LEU A 50 -31.63 -36.59 17.43
N LEU A 51 -31.53 -35.64 18.35
CA LEU A 51 -31.09 -34.27 18.11
C LEU A 51 -29.76 -34.02 18.85
N VAL A 52 -28.80 -33.42 18.16
CA VAL A 52 -27.56 -32.89 18.74
C VAL A 52 -27.71 -31.38 18.90
N CYS A 53 -27.73 -30.89 20.14
CA CYS A 53 -27.88 -29.46 20.43
C CYS A 53 -27.36 -29.12 21.83
N ASP A 54 -27.20 -27.82 22.10
CA ASP A 54 -26.98 -27.33 23.46
C ASP A 54 -28.20 -27.68 24.36
N PRO A 55 -27.99 -28.22 25.59
CA PRO A 55 -29.06 -28.49 26.54
C PRO A 55 -29.97 -27.29 26.87
N ASP A 56 -29.45 -26.07 26.79
CA ASP A 56 -30.16 -24.82 27.08
C ASP A 56 -31.09 -24.40 25.93
N GLU A 57 -30.75 -24.76 24.69
CA GLU A 57 -31.57 -24.47 23.50
C GLU A 57 -32.69 -25.48 23.30
N LEU A 58 -32.53 -26.72 23.78
CA LEU A 58 -33.45 -27.84 23.57
C LEU A 58 -34.92 -27.49 23.90
N ALA A 59 -35.15 -26.74 24.98
CA ALA A 59 -36.51 -26.38 25.38
C ALA A 59 -37.20 -25.45 24.37
N ASN A 60 -36.44 -24.51 23.78
CA ASN A 60 -36.95 -23.59 22.77
C ASN A 60 -37.19 -24.31 21.44
N THR A 61 -36.26 -25.17 21.03
CA THR A 61 -36.38 -26.00 19.82
C THR A 61 -37.62 -26.89 19.88
N VAL A 62 -37.80 -27.63 20.98
CA VAL A 62 -38.97 -28.49 21.14
C VAL A 62 -40.26 -27.69 21.23
N ARG A 63 -40.25 -26.50 21.85
CA ARG A 63 -41.42 -25.61 21.86
C ARG A 63 -41.84 -25.20 20.45
N LYS A 64 -40.88 -24.87 19.57
CA LYS A 64 -41.15 -24.51 18.17
C LYS A 64 -41.66 -25.71 17.37
N LEU A 65 -40.98 -26.86 17.45
CA LEU A 65 -41.40 -28.12 16.80
C LEU A 65 -42.85 -28.46 17.15
N LYS A 66 -43.19 -28.45 18.46
CA LYS A 66 -44.53 -28.76 18.94
C LYS A 66 -45.57 -27.71 18.54
N GLY A 67 -45.21 -26.43 18.60
CA GLY A 67 -46.13 -25.32 18.32
C GLY A 67 -46.55 -25.26 16.86
N ARG A 68 -45.58 -25.32 15.94
CA ARG A 68 -45.83 -25.27 14.50
C ARG A 68 -46.55 -26.49 13.98
N SER A 69 -46.11 -27.70 14.36
CA SER A 69 -46.80 -28.94 13.95
C SER A 69 -48.25 -28.96 14.46
N ALA A 70 -48.51 -28.58 15.71
CA ALA A 70 -49.88 -28.50 16.22
C ALA A 70 -50.75 -27.50 15.45
N GLN A 71 -50.20 -26.33 15.11
CA GLN A 71 -50.90 -25.32 14.32
C GLN A 71 -51.20 -25.83 12.91
N ARG A 72 -50.23 -26.48 12.25
CA ARG A 72 -50.39 -27.04 10.91
C ARG A 72 -51.43 -28.15 10.87
N THR A 73 -51.44 -29.05 11.85
CA THR A 73 -52.45 -30.10 11.97
C THR A 73 -53.84 -29.52 12.26
N LYS A 74 -53.93 -28.46 13.09
CA LYS A 74 -55.21 -27.76 13.34
C LYS A 74 -55.82 -27.22 12.05
N GLU A 75 -54.99 -26.64 11.18
CA GLU A 75 -55.40 -26.12 9.87
C GLU A 75 -55.86 -27.23 8.93
N CYS A 76 -55.12 -28.34 8.88
CA CYS A 76 -55.48 -29.52 8.06
C CYS A 76 -56.84 -30.10 8.47
N LEU A 77 -57.09 -30.27 9.76
CA LEU A 77 -58.35 -30.78 10.31
C LEU A 77 -59.50 -29.77 10.27
N LYS A 78 -59.25 -28.54 9.79
CA LYS A 78 -60.23 -27.44 9.73
C LYS A 78 -60.89 -27.16 11.08
N VAL A 79 -60.16 -27.34 12.17
CA VAL A 79 -60.65 -27.05 13.52
C VAL A 79 -60.84 -25.52 13.67
N PRO A 80 -62.01 -25.05 14.11
CA PRO A 80 -62.28 -23.61 14.31
C PRO A 80 -61.20 -22.91 15.13
N ARG A 81 -60.90 -21.65 14.78
CA ARG A 81 -59.84 -20.88 15.45
C ARG A 81 -60.04 -20.78 16.97
N GLU A 82 -61.29 -20.66 17.40
CA GLU A 82 -61.68 -20.49 18.80
C GLU A 82 -61.62 -21.79 19.62
N GLU A 83 -61.54 -22.95 18.97
CA GLU A 83 -61.48 -24.25 19.64
C GLU A 83 -60.06 -24.57 20.10
N VAL A 84 -59.94 -25.07 21.34
CA VAL A 84 -58.65 -25.46 21.93
C VAL A 84 -58.22 -26.79 21.31
N PHE A 85 -57.09 -26.78 20.60
CA PHE A 85 -56.54 -27.96 19.92
C PHE A 85 -55.20 -28.34 20.54
N HIS A 86 -55.07 -29.60 20.95
CA HIS A 86 -53.85 -30.14 21.54
C HIS A 86 -53.39 -31.38 20.76
N LEU A 87 -52.48 -31.18 19.80
CA LEU A 87 -51.79 -32.30 19.14
C LEU A 87 -50.91 -33.06 20.14
N TRP A 88 -50.09 -32.32 20.89
CA TRP A 88 -49.12 -32.90 21.82
C TRP A 88 -49.57 -32.80 23.27
N ALA A 89 -50.43 -33.74 23.69
CA ALA A 89 -51.04 -33.76 25.01
C ALA A 89 -50.07 -34.06 26.18
N GLN A 90 -48.85 -34.51 25.91
CA GLN A 90 -47.83 -34.82 26.91
C GLN A 90 -46.63 -33.86 26.83
N LYS A 91 -45.93 -33.67 27.96
CA LYS A 91 -44.61 -33.00 27.96
C LYS A 91 -43.61 -33.85 27.17
N PHE A 92 -42.67 -33.22 26.49
CA PHE A 92 -41.59 -33.97 25.86
C PHE A 92 -40.72 -34.60 26.95
N ASN A 93 -40.23 -35.81 26.69
CA ASN A 93 -39.23 -36.46 27.53
C ASN A 93 -37.88 -36.39 26.81
N ARG A 94 -36.80 -36.25 27.56
CA ARG A 94 -35.43 -36.28 27.03
C ARG A 94 -34.59 -37.27 27.82
N LYS A 95 -33.77 -38.04 27.11
CA LYS A 95 -32.75 -38.89 27.70
C LYS A 95 -31.42 -38.55 27.01
N PRO A 96 -30.43 -37.99 27.72
CA PRO A 96 -29.11 -37.77 27.14
C PRO A 96 -28.49 -39.12 26.76
N ILE A 97 -27.69 -39.11 25.70
CA ILE A 97 -26.90 -40.25 25.25
C ILE A 97 -25.45 -39.91 25.59
N GLU A 98 -24.82 -40.78 26.38
CA GLU A 98 -23.52 -40.49 26.99
C GLU A 98 -22.35 -41.20 26.29
N ASP A 99 -22.64 -42.19 25.43
CA ASP A 99 -21.66 -43.02 24.75
C ASP A 99 -22.12 -43.47 23.34
N GLU A 100 -21.17 -43.98 22.55
CA GLU A 100 -21.41 -44.46 21.17
C GLU A 100 -22.35 -45.66 21.13
N ASP A 101 -22.24 -46.58 22.10
CA ASP A 101 -23.13 -47.75 22.20
C ASP A 101 -24.59 -47.30 22.43
N GLY A 102 -24.81 -46.35 23.32
CA GLY A 102 -26.11 -45.74 23.56
C GLY A 102 -26.67 -45.05 22.32
N LEU A 103 -25.81 -44.40 21.54
CA LEU A 103 -26.18 -43.73 20.29
C LEU A 103 -26.63 -44.74 19.23
N ALA A 104 -25.85 -45.80 19.01
CA ALA A 104 -26.19 -46.88 18.09
C ALA A 104 -27.51 -47.56 18.47
N ASN A 105 -27.71 -47.86 19.77
CA ASN A 105 -28.95 -48.46 20.28
C ASN A 105 -30.17 -47.57 20.05
N VAL A 106 -30.07 -46.26 20.27
CA VAL A 106 -31.18 -45.33 20.03
C VAL A 106 -31.46 -45.18 18.54
N PHE A 107 -30.42 -45.14 17.71
CA PHE A 107 -30.56 -45.07 16.26
C PHE A 107 -31.33 -46.29 15.72
N GLU A 108 -30.93 -47.50 16.12
CA GLU A 108 -31.61 -48.75 15.75
C GLU A 108 -33.05 -48.80 16.27
N TYR A 109 -33.28 -48.31 17.51
CA TYR A 109 -34.61 -48.21 18.10
C TYR A 109 -35.54 -47.34 17.24
N ILE A 110 -35.09 -46.17 16.78
CA ILE A 110 -35.89 -45.24 15.97
C ILE A 110 -36.25 -45.87 14.62
N GLN A 111 -35.31 -46.59 13.99
CA GLN A 111 -35.53 -47.26 12.71
C GLN A 111 -36.63 -48.34 12.80
N HIS A 112 -36.58 -49.17 13.85
CA HIS A 112 -37.53 -50.29 14.01
C HIS A 112 -38.80 -49.92 14.79
N ASN A 113 -38.96 -48.66 15.21
CA ASN A 113 -40.05 -48.29 16.10
C ASN A 113 -41.45 -48.54 15.50
N ARG A 114 -41.60 -48.34 14.18
CA ARG A 114 -42.89 -48.60 13.51
C ARG A 114 -43.27 -50.07 13.55
N GLU A 115 -42.30 -50.97 13.38
CA GLU A 115 -42.53 -52.42 13.47
C GLU A 115 -42.99 -52.82 14.86
N LYS A 116 -42.37 -52.26 15.91
CA LYS A 116 -42.77 -52.46 17.31
C LYS A 116 -44.22 -52.03 17.57
N HIS A 117 -44.71 -51.01 16.87
CA HIS A 117 -46.09 -50.52 16.97
C HIS A 117 -47.05 -51.18 15.97
N ASN A 118 -46.62 -52.19 15.21
CA ASN A 118 -47.39 -52.83 14.13
C ASN A 118 -47.94 -51.82 13.09
N LEU A 119 -47.20 -50.74 12.84
CA LEU A 119 -47.56 -49.72 11.85
C LEU A 119 -47.00 -50.10 10.47
N PRO A 120 -47.74 -49.83 9.38
CA PRO A 120 -47.24 -50.08 8.04
C PRO A 120 -46.04 -49.20 7.70
N LEU A 121 -45.20 -49.67 6.79
CA LEU A 121 -44.10 -48.89 6.24
C LEU A 121 -44.66 -47.71 5.43
N ASN A 122 -44.37 -46.50 5.88
CA ASN A 122 -44.66 -45.28 5.13
C ASN A 122 -43.41 -44.88 4.33
N LYS A 123 -43.38 -45.17 3.03
CA LYS A 123 -42.20 -44.90 2.16
C LYS A 123 -41.92 -43.41 1.99
N GLU A 124 -42.97 -42.59 1.97
CA GLU A 124 -42.84 -41.14 1.79
C GLU A 124 -42.19 -40.50 3.03
N LEU A 125 -42.62 -40.94 4.22
CA LEU A 125 -41.98 -40.55 5.47
C LEU A 125 -40.49 -40.95 5.50
N GLN A 126 -40.14 -42.17 5.08
CA GLN A 126 -38.74 -42.63 5.09
C GLN A 126 -37.85 -41.77 4.16
N LEU A 127 -38.36 -41.38 3.00
CA LEU A 127 -37.66 -40.45 2.11
C LEU A 127 -37.45 -39.09 2.78
N LEU A 128 -38.50 -38.53 3.38
CA LEU A 128 -38.43 -37.25 4.08
C LEU A 128 -37.44 -37.28 5.25
N VAL A 129 -37.45 -38.35 6.05
CA VAL A 129 -36.49 -38.55 7.14
C VAL A 129 -35.05 -38.54 6.60
N SER A 130 -34.80 -39.27 5.50
CA SER A 130 -33.45 -39.33 4.91
C SER A 130 -32.99 -38.01 4.30
N GLU A 131 -33.91 -37.14 3.87
CA GLU A 131 -33.61 -35.86 3.24
C GLU A 131 -33.17 -34.78 4.25
N VAL A 132 -33.68 -34.82 5.48
CA VAL A 132 -33.43 -33.78 6.49
C VAL A 132 -32.49 -34.20 7.62
N CYS A 133 -32.08 -35.47 7.68
CA CYS A 133 -31.11 -35.93 8.65
C CYS A 133 -29.67 -35.62 8.19
N CYS A 134 -28.85 -35.12 9.12
CA CYS A 134 -27.42 -34.86 8.91
C CYS A 134 -26.57 -36.10 9.20
N SER A 135 -25.31 -36.08 8.73
CA SER A 135 -24.33 -37.12 9.05
C SER A 135 -23.77 -36.98 10.48
N TYR A 136 -23.10 -38.03 10.97
CA TYR A 136 -22.40 -37.95 12.26
C TYR A 136 -21.32 -36.87 12.26
N GLU A 137 -20.58 -36.75 11.16
CA GLU A 137 -19.52 -35.75 11.01
C GLU A 137 -20.07 -34.33 11.04
N GLU A 138 -21.25 -34.10 10.46
CA GLU A 138 -21.93 -32.80 10.47
C GLU A 138 -22.46 -32.46 11.88
N ALA A 139 -23.10 -33.42 12.55
CA ALA A 139 -23.73 -33.20 13.86
C ALA A 139 -22.73 -32.94 14.99
N PHE A 140 -21.50 -33.46 14.88
CA PHE A 140 -20.45 -33.36 15.91
C PHE A 140 -19.26 -32.50 15.48
N LEU A 141 -19.47 -31.50 14.61
CA LEU A 141 -18.43 -30.53 14.28
C LEU A 141 -17.95 -29.82 15.56
N PRO A 142 -16.63 -29.69 15.79
CA PRO A 142 -16.11 -28.97 16.94
C PRO A 142 -16.51 -27.48 16.89
N GLU A 143 -17.43 -27.06 17.74
CA GLU A 143 -17.74 -25.64 17.95
C GLU A 143 -16.82 -25.03 19.01
N TYR A 144 -15.96 -24.09 18.59
CA TYR A 144 -15.11 -23.33 19.49
C TYR A 144 -15.88 -22.11 20.04
N THR A 145 -16.39 -22.20 21.27
CA THR A 145 -17.24 -21.17 21.92
C THR A 145 -16.45 -20.07 22.66
N GLY A 146 -15.13 -19.96 22.47
CA GLY A 146 -14.28 -18.95 23.10
C GLY A 146 -12.95 -18.69 22.37
N GLY A 147 -12.44 -17.46 22.48
CA GLY A 147 -11.28 -16.97 21.72
C GLY A 147 -9.92 -17.46 22.22
N PHE A 148 -8.91 -17.39 21.34
CA PHE A 148 -7.54 -17.80 21.58
C PHE A 148 -6.83 -16.91 22.62
N ASP A 149 -5.91 -17.51 23.39
CA ASP A 149 -4.98 -16.79 24.28
C ASP A 149 -4.00 -15.92 23.50
N VAL A 150 -3.50 -16.46 22.39
CA VAL A 150 -2.53 -15.81 21.54
C VAL A 150 -2.86 -16.07 20.09
N VAL A 151 -2.85 -15.02 19.27
CA VAL A 151 -2.96 -15.08 17.82
C VAL A 151 -1.67 -14.52 17.23
N ILE A 152 -0.87 -15.40 16.63
CA ILE A 152 0.39 -15.05 15.94
C ILE A 152 0.26 -15.28 14.44
N GLY A 153 0.93 -14.49 13.62
CA GLY A 153 0.77 -14.64 12.18
C GLY A 153 1.71 -13.81 11.31
N ASN A 154 1.82 -14.23 10.06
CA ASN A 154 2.42 -13.48 8.96
C ASN A 154 1.36 -13.42 7.84
N PRO A 155 0.41 -12.46 7.90
CA PRO A 155 -0.70 -12.38 6.97
C PRO A 155 -0.24 -12.11 5.51
N PRO A 156 -1.09 -12.38 4.52
CA PRO A 156 -0.74 -12.17 3.10
C PRO A 156 -0.59 -10.69 2.73
N TYR A 157 0.51 -10.34 2.05
CA TYR A 157 0.81 -8.97 1.60
C TYR A 157 0.28 -8.70 0.19
N VAL A 158 -1.05 -8.55 0.07
CA VAL A 158 -1.74 -8.39 -1.22
C VAL A 158 -2.54 -7.09 -1.26
N LYS A 159 -2.27 -6.26 -2.28
CA LYS A 159 -3.04 -5.03 -2.54
C LYS A 159 -4.44 -5.37 -3.05
N LEU A 160 -5.48 -4.91 -2.35
CA LEU A 160 -6.87 -5.20 -2.69
C LEU A 160 -7.27 -4.63 -4.07
N GLU A 161 -6.67 -3.52 -4.50
CA GLU A 161 -6.91 -2.93 -5.82
C GLU A 161 -6.58 -3.86 -7.00
N THR A 162 -5.69 -4.84 -6.79
CA THR A 162 -5.31 -5.85 -7.80
C THR A 162 -6.29 -7.02 -7.86
N ARG A 163 -7.20 -7.14 -6.87
CA ARG A 163 -8.16 -8.24 -6.68
C ARG A 163 -9.58 -7.68 -6.53
N LYS A 164 -10.15 -7.15 -7.62
CA LYS A 164 -11.44 -6.43 -7.59
C LYS A 164 -12.60 -7.24 -7.00
N GLU A 165 -12.71 -8.52 -7.36
CA GLU A 165 -13.78 -9.40 -6.85
C GLU A 165 -13.65 -9.61 -5.34
N THR A 166 -12.45 -9.97 -4.87
CA THR A 166 -12.15 -10.12 -3.44
C THR A 166 -12.40 -8.82 -2.67
N SER A 167 -11.95 -7.69 -3.20
CA SER A 167 -12.18 -6.38 -2.58
C SER A 167 -13.67 -6.06 -2.45
N THR A 168 -14.48 -6.38 -3.48
CA THR A 168 -15.93 -6.15 -3.46
C THR A 168 -16.65 -7.09 -2.49
N ALA A 169 -16.18 -8.33 -2.36
CA ALA A 169 -16.73 -9.28 -1.39
C ALA A 169 -16.44 -8.84 0.05
N LEU A 170 -15.21 -8.41 0.33
CA LEU A 170 -14.78 -7.91 1.65
C LEU A 170 -15.48 -6.60 2.04
N GLU A 171 -15.72 -5.69 1.08
CA GLU A 171 -16.49 -4.46 1.30
C GLU A 171 -17.88 -4.73 1.88
N LYS A 172 -18.51 -5.85 1.49
CA LYS A 172 -19.83 -6.27 1.97
C LYS A 172 -19.81 -6.91 3.37
N GLN A 173 -18.64 -7.29 3.88
CA GLN A 173 -18.51 -7.92 5.21
C GLN A 173 -18.48 -6.89 6.35
N GLY A 174 -18.26 -5.61 6.05
CA GLY A 174 -18.37 -4.54 7.05
C GLY A 174 -17.20 -4.42 8.03
N TYR A 175 -16.00 -4.87 7.66
CA TYR A 175 -14.78 -4.70 8.48
C TYR A 175 -14.42 -3.21 8.66
N ASP A 176 -14.14 -2.80 9.90
CA ASP A 176 -13.78 -1.41 10.24
C ASP A 176 -12.43 -1.01 9.62
N THR A 177 -11.51 -1.96 9.50
CA THR A 177 -10.17 -1.76 8.91
C THR A 177 -10.17 -1.76 7.38
N PHE A 178 -11.32 -1.99 6.72
CA PHE A 178 -11.40 -2.13 5.28
C PHE A 178 -11.16 -0.81 4.53
N THR A 179 -10.29 -0.87 3.53
CA THR A 179 -10.14 0.19 2.54
C THR A 179 -9.93 -0.39 1.14
N LYS A 180 -10.62 0.14 0.13
CA LYS A 180 -10.59 -0.36 -1.25
C LYS A 180 -9.19 -0.35 -1.90
N ARG A 181 -8.34 0.59 -1.48
CA ARG A 181 -6.93 0.71 -1.92
C ARG A 181 -5.94 0.17 -0.87
N GLY A 182 -6.45 -0.50 0.16
CA GLY A 182 -5.64 -1.08 1.23
C GLY A 182 -5.01 -2.41 0.88
N ASP A 183 -4.26 -2.92 1.84
CA ASP A 183 -3.64 -4.23 1.79
C ASP A 183 -4.45 -5.23 2.61
N LEU A 184 -4.51 -6.48 2.14
CA LEU A 184 -5.33 -7.56 2.71
C LEU A 184 -5.01 -7.85 4.18
N TYR A 185 -3.75 -7.67 4.60
CA TYR A 185 -3.36 -7.92 6.00
C TYR A 185 -4.13 -7.07 7.01
N ALA A 186 -4.65 -5.89 6.62
CA ALA A 186 -5.44 -5.04 7.51
C ALA A 186 -6.71 -5.77 8.01
N ILE A 187 -7.38 -6.50 7.10
CA ILE A 187 -8.55 -7.33 7.43
C ILE A 187 -8.17 -8.51 8.33
N PHE A 188 -7.00 -9.10 8.10
CA PHE A 188 -6.48 -10.17 8.95
C PHE A 188 -6.17 -9.68 10.37
N VAL A 189 -5.77 -8.41 10.54
CA VAL A 189 -5.59 -7.83 11.88
C VAL A 189 -6.91 -7.87 12.64
N GLU A 190 -7.97 -7.28 12.07
CA GLU A 190 -9.29 -7.24 12.71
C GLU A 190 -9.81 -8.64 13.00
N LYS A 191 -9.72 -9.56 12.01
CA LYS A 191 -10.09 -10.96 12.20
C LYS A 191 -9.25 -11.65 13.29
N GLY A 192 -7.97 -11.31 13.40
CA GLY A 192 -7.09 -11.81 14.46
C GLY A 192 -7.56 -11.40 15.85
N PHE A 193 -8.06 -10.17 16.01
CA PHE A 193 -8.65 -9.70 17.26
C PHE A 193 -10.04 -10.31 17.53
N ASP A 194 -10.87 -10.55 16.51
CA ASP A 194 -12.15 -11.25 16.66
C ASP A 194 -11.96 -12.67 17.21
N LEU A 195 -10.84 -13.30 16.85
CA LEU A 195 -10.47 -14.64 17.33
C LEU A 195 -9.89 -14.61 18.75
N LEU A 196 -9.46 -13.47 19.28
CA LEU A 196 -8.86 -13.38 20.61
C LEU A 196 -9.93 -13.29 21.70
N LYS A 197 -9.70 -13.97 22.83
CA LYS A 197 -10.47 -13.69 24.05
C LYS A 197 -10.11 -12.30 24.61
N PRO A 198 -10.93 -11.72 25.50
CA PRO A 198 -10.53 -10.54 26.26
C PRO A 198 -9.18 -10.78 26.96
N LYS A 199 -8.28 -9.81 26.86
CA LYS A 199 -6.89 -9.87 27.35
C LYS A 199 -5.96 -10.86 26.62
N GLY A 200 -6.40 -11.47 25.52
CA GLY A 200 -5.53 -12.26 24.65
C GLY A 200 -4.50 -11.40 23.91
N ILE A 201 -3.39 -12.02 23.49
CA ILE A 201 -2.25 -11.35 22.85
C ILE A 201 -2.27 -11.55 21.33
N TYR A 202 -2.14 -10.45 20.62
CA TYR A 202 -1.94 -10.41 19.17
C TYR A 202 -0.46 -10.16 18.86
N SER A 203 0.12 -10.87 17.90
CA SER A 203 1.46 -10.56 17.37
C SER A 203 1.62 -10.94 15.89
N TYR A 204 1.61 -9.97 14.99
CA TYR A 204 1.79 -10.18 13.56
C TYR A 204 3.07 -9.55 13.01
N ILE A 205 3.65 -10.23 12.02
CA ILE A 205 4.65 -9.66 11.10
C ILE A 205 3.89 -9.09 9.91
N MET A 206 4.03 -7.80 9.63
CA MET A 206 3.35 -7.14 8.51
C MET A 206 4.19 -5.99 7.95
N PRO A 207 3.94 -5.47 6.74
CA PRO A 207 4.68 -4.34 6.22
C PRO A 207 4.36 -3.05 7.00
N ASN A 208 5.34 -2.23 7.36
CA ASN A 208 5.16 -0.99 8.15
C ASN A 208 4.40 0.13 7.40
N LYS A 209 4.13 -0.04 6.10
CA LYS A 209 3.49 0.96 5.23
C LYS A 209 2.15 1.49 5.76
N TRP A 210 1.39 0.69 6.52
CA TRP A 210 0.12 1.13 7.12
C TRP A 210 0.29 2.30 8.10
N MET A 211 1.49 2.53 8.64
CA MET A 211 1.78 3.65 9.54
C MET A 211 1.60 5.00 8.84
N GLN A 212 1.97 5.09 7.57
CA GLN A 212 2.03 6.37 6.85
C GLN A 212 1.02 6.47 5.70
N ALA A 213 0.66 5.34 5.08
CA ALA A 213 -0.25 5.35 3.95
C ALA A 213 -1.67 5.76 4.36
N GLY A 214 -2.35 6.51 3.48
CA GLY A 214 -3.72 6.97 3.73
C GLY A 214 -4.72 5.83 3.93
N TYR A 215 -4.52 4.67 3.29
CA TYR A 215 -5.37 3.49 3.49
C TYR A 215 -5.24 2.89 4.90
N GLY A 216 -4.14 3.17 5.61
CA GLY A 216 -3.87 2.64 6.93
C GLY A 216 -4.58 3.39 8.06
N LYS A 217 -5.26 4.51 7.78
CA LYS A 217 -5.95 5.30 8.81
C LYS A 217 -6.93 4.47 9.66
N PRO A 218 -7.84 3.67 9.07
CA PRO A 218 -8.75 2.84 9.87
C PRO A 218 -8.01 1.78 10.70
N LEU A 219 -6.90 1.24 10.20
CA LEU A 219 -6.09 0.28 10.94
C LEU A 219 -5.38 0.93 12.15
N ARG A 220 -4.88 2.17 12.00
CA ARG A 220 -4.29 2.95 13.11
C ARG A 220 -5.34 3.27 14.17
N GLU A 221 -6.51 3.74 13.75
CA GLU A 221 -7.64 4.01 14.64
C GLU A 221 -8.05 2.73 15.39
N PHE A 222 -8.12 1.59 14.71
CA PHE A 222 -8.41 0.29 15.31
C PHE A 222 -7.39 -0.10 16.38
N PHE A 223 -6.09 0.00 16.09
CA PHE A 223 -5.04 -0.30 17.08
C PHE A 223 -5.10 0.60 18.31
N LEU A 224 -5.45 1.88 18.16
CA LEU A 224 -5.59 2.82 19.29
C LEU A 224 -6.78 2.50 20.21
N THR A 225 -7.65 1.56 19.83
CA THR A 225 -8.69 1.01 20.72
C THR A 225 -8.19 -0.14 21.60
N LYS A 226 -6.94 -0.58 21.43
CA LYS A 226 -6.34 -1.75 22.08
C LYS A 226 -5.18 -1.33 23.00
N GLU A 227 -4.79 -2.22 23.92
CA GLU A 227 -3.53 -2.06 24.68
C GLU A 227 -2.34 -2.39 23.77
N LEU A 228 -1.60 -1.37 23.35
CA LEU A 228 -0.34 -1.53 22.64
C LEU A 228 0.74 -2.04 23.61
N ILE A 229 1.54 -3.02 23.18
CA ILE A 229 2.61 -3.59 24.03
C ILE A 229 3.97 -3.27 23.44
N GLN A 230 4.20 -3.69 22.20
CA GLN A 230 5.50 -3.57 21.57
C GLN A 230 5.37 -3.39 20.06
N PHE A 231 6.19 -2.50 19.52
CA PHE A 231 6.37 -2.33 18.08
C PHE A 231 7.84 -2.45 17.71
N ILE A 232 8.16 -3.33 16.77
CA ILE A 232 9.53 -3.50 16.27
C ILE A 232 9.51 -3.17 14.77
N ASP A 233 10.12 -2.05 14.39
CA ASP A 233 10.32 -1.68 12.99
C ASP A 233 11.69 -2.14 12.52
N PHE A 234 11.73 -2.82 11.37
CA PHE A 234 13.00 -3.22 10.75
C PHE A 234 13.54 -2.15 9.80
N GLY A 235 12.81 -1.03 9.62
CA GLY A 235 13.25 0.06 8.74
C GLY A 235 13.56 -0.46 7.34
N ASP A 236 14.77 -0.16 6.85
CA ASP A 236 15.27 -0.60 5.54
C ASP A 236 15.90 -2.01 5.53
N LEU A 237 15.99 -2.68 6.69
CA LEU A 237 16.60 -4.01 6.78
C LEU A 237 15.82 -5.02 5.94
N GLN A 238 16.52 -5.64 5.00
CA GLN A 238 15.96 -6.69 4.16
C GLN A 238 16.01 -8.01 4.92
N ILE A 239 14.90 -8.35 5.59
CA ILE A 239 14.77 -9.58 6.37
C ILE A 239 14.40 -10.79 5.49
N PHE A 240 13.74 -10.56 4.36
CA PHE A 240 13.26 -11.63 3.47
C PHE A 240 14.02 -11.63 2.15
N ASP A 241 14.60 -12.79 1.81
CA ASP A 241 15.25 -12.98 0.51
C ASP A 241 14.24 -12.91 -0.64
N GLY A 242 14.55 -12.10 -1.66
CA GLY A 242 13.75 -12.02 -2.88
C GLY A 242 12.48 -11.15 -2.80
N ALA A 243 12.16 -10.57 -1.63
CA ALA A 243 11.03 -9.66 -1.48
C ALA A 243 11.50 -8.29 -0.94
N THR A 244 11.24 -7.21 -1.69
CA THR A 244 11.47 -5.84 -1.20
C THR A 244 10.28 -5.43 -0.31
N THR A 245 10.31 -5.85 0.94
CA THR A 245 9.31 -5.50 1.97
C THR A 245 9.98 -4.81 3.15
N TYR A 246 9.24 -3.95 3.85
CA TYR A 246 9.67 -3.27 5.08
C TYR A 246 8.85 -3.85 6.23
N PRO A 247 9.24 -4.99 6.80
CA PRO A 247 8.44 -5.64 7.82
C PRO A 247 8.51 -4.87 9.14
N CYS A 248 7.48 -5.05 9.95
CA CYS A 248 7.44 -4.73 11.36
C CYS A 248 6.78 -5.88 12.12
N ILE A 249 7.10 -6.02 13.41
CA ILE A 249 6.36 -6.86 14.35
C ILE A 249 5.51 -5.95 15.23
N PHE A 250 4.21 -6.22 15.29
CA PHE A 250 3.28 -5.45 16.10
C PHE A 250 2.63 -6.36 17.16
N VAL A 251 2.83 -6.02 18.42
CA VAL A 251 2.32 -6.77 19.58
C VAL A 251 1.33 -5.91 20.35
N ALA A 252 0.13 -6.44 20.58
CA ALA A 252 -0.94 -5.76 21.30
C ALA A 252 -1.77 -6.77 22.10
N ARG A 253 -2.54 -6.28 23.08
CA ARG A 253 -3.50 -7.07 23.86
C ARG A 253 -4.92 -6.62 23.54
N ASN A 254 -5.85 -7.57 23.48
CA ASN A 254 -7.29 -7.29 23.37
C ASN A 254 -7.85 -6.78 24.71
N ASP A 255 -7.37 -5.63 25.15
CA ASP A 255 -7.73 -4.94 26.39
C ASP A 255 -7.76 -3.42 26.12
N ILE A 256 -8.18 -2.64 27.11
CA ILE A 256 -8.25 -1.17 27.01
C ILE A 256 -6.85 -0.54 26.82
N PRO A 257 -6.73 0.56 26.07
CA PRO A 257 -5.46 1.24 25.85
C PRO A 257 -4.74 1.65 27.14
N LYS A 258 -3.41 1.59 27.13
CA LYS A 258 -2.54 2.15 28.16
C LYS A 258 -1.83 3.40 27.67
N ASP A 259 -1.30 4.18 28.61
CA ASP A 259 -0.62 5.44 28.32
C ASP A 259 0.71 5.25 27.59
N GLU A 260 1.35 4.09 27.70
CA GLU A 260 2.70 3.85 27.17
C GLU A 260 2.82 2.47 26.49
N PHE A 261 3.72 2.38 25.51
CA PHE A 261 4.15 1.13 24.87
C PHE A 261 5.60 1.20 24.39
N ASP A 262 6.21 0.04 24.18
CA ASP A 262 7.62 -0.05 23.79
C ASP A 262 7.78 -0.09 22.27
N VAL A 263 8.82 0.58 21.78
CA VAL A 263 9.13 0.70 20.36
C VAL A 263 10.62 0.45 20.15
N ALA A 264 10.98 -0.40 19.20
CA ALA A 264 12.36 -0.61 18.77
C ALA A 264 12.48 -0.40 17.26
N VAL A 265 13.42 0.44 16.84
CA VAL A 265 13.77 0.63 15.42
C VAL A 265 15.13 -0.02 15.18
N LEU A 266 15.16 -1.04 14.32
CA LEU A 266 16.37 -1.79 14.02
C LEU A 266 17.00 -1.28 12.73
N VAL A 267 18.17 -0.64 12.83
CA VAL A 267 18.90 -0.03 11.71
C VAL A 267 20.04 -0.91 11.18
N ALA A 268 20.47 -1.90 11.97
CA ALA A 268 21.46 -2.89 11.58
C ALA A 268 21.14 -4.27 12.15
N ILE A 269 21.47 -5.32 11.40
CA ILE A 269 21.59 -6.67 11.96
C ILE A 269 22.92 -6.67 12.72
N GLY A 270 22.87 -6.41 14.04
CA GLY A 270 24.05 -6.47 14.89
C GLY A 270 24.67 -7.88 14.92
N GLU A 271 25.93 -7.97 15.35
CA GLU A 271 26.58 -9.26 15.65
C GLU A 271 25.95 -9.97 16.88
N THR A 272 25.10 -9.27 17.63
CA THR A 272 24.36 -9.73 18.80
C THR A 272 23.05 -10.42 18.42
N ASP A 273 22.51 -11.24 19.32
CA ASP A 273 21.23 -11.92 19.09
C ASP A 273 20.06 -10.92 18.98
N PHE A 274 18.99 -11.34 18.28
CA PHE A 274 17.83 -10.49 17.97
C PHE A 274 17.21 -9.85 19.22
N ASN A 275 17.08 -10.58 20.32
CA ASN A 275 16.43 -10.06 21.53
C ASN A 275 17.29 -8.96 22.18
N THR A 276 18.60 -9.17 22.27
CA THR A 276 19.54 -8.15 22.75
C THR A 276 19.51 -6.90 21.86
N ASN A 277 19.45 -7.07 20.53
CA ASN A 277 19.35 -5.95 19.59
C ASN A 277 18.06 -5.14 19.79
N VAL A 278 16.92 -5.83 19.93
CA VAL A 278 15.63 -5.18 20.25
C VAL A 278 15.74 -4.41 21.56
N GLN A 279 16.18 -5.06 22.65
CA GLN A 279 16.27 -4.43 23.98
C GLN A 279 17.17 -3.19 23.99
N THR A 280 18.28 -3.22 23.25
CA THR A 280 19.24 -2.10 23.21
C THR A 280 18.66 -0.89 22.46
N ASN A 281 17.75 -1.12 21.52
CA ASN A 281 17.09 -0.08 20.72
C ASN A 281 15.66 0.22 21.18
N THR A 282 15.19 -0.40 22.27
CA THR A 282 13.84 -0.17 22.79
C THR A 282 13.76 1.17 23.50
N GLU A 283 12.73 1.92 23.16
CA GLU A 283 12.32 3.14 23.84
C GLU A 283 10.83 3.10 24.14
N THR A 284 10.43 3.67 25.28
CA THR A 284 9.01 3.75 25.66
C THR A 284 8.36 5.04 25.14
N PHE A 285 7.24 4.90 24.44
CA PHE A 285 6.47 5.99 23.81
C PHE A 285 5.14 6.21 24.51
N THR A 286 4.62 7.45 24.46
CA THR A 286 3.27 7.76 24.93
C THR A 286 2.24 7.43 23.86
N THR A 287 1.24 6.60 24.16
CA THR A 287 0.17 6.22 23.22
C THR A 287 -0.66 7.42 22.76
N LYS A 288 -0.78 8.47 23.59
CA LYS A 288 -1.55 9.69 23.27
C LYS A 288 -0.92 10.56 22.19
N ASP A 289 0.36 10.35 21.89
CA ASP A 289 1.06 11.08 20.83
C ASP A 289 0.70 10.51 19.43
N PHE A 290 -0.04 9.38 19.40
CA PHE A 290 -0.50 8.72 18.18
C PHE A 290 -1.99 8.98 17.93
N SER A 291 -2.36 9.10 16.65
CA SER A 291 -3.73 9.28 16.21
C SER A 291 -4.05 8.42 14.98
N GLY A 292 -5.24 8.59 14.39
CA GLY A 292 -5.57 8.01 13.08
C GLY A 292 -4.74 8.59 11.92
N ASP A 293 -3.99 9.66 12.15
CA ASP A 293 -3.06 10.23 11.18
C ASP A 293 -1.75 9.44 11.12
N THR A 294 -0.76 9.93 10.36
CA THR A 294 0.50 9.23 10.12
C THR A 294 1.24 8.95 11.43
N TRP A 295 1.66 7.69 11.64
CA TRP A 295 2.57 7.34 12.72
C TRP A 295 4.01 7.55 12.25
N VAL A 296 4.72 8.43 12.95
CA VAL A 296 6.17 8.64 12.79
C VAL A 296 6.86 7.97 13.96
N ILE A 297 7.65 6.94 13.67
CA ILE A 297 8.36 6.19 14.69
C ILE A 297 9.85 6.47 14.47
N SER A 298 10.38 7.30 15.35
CA SER A 298 11.74 7.81 15.35
C SER A 298 12.28 7.81 16.77
N SER A 299 13.60 7.77 16.99
CA SER A 299 14.13 7.68 18.36
C SER A 299 13.70 8.87 19.22
N LYS A 300 13.76 8.77 20.56
CA LYS A 300 13.43 9.86 21.49
C LYS A 300 14.24 11.11 21.21
N ARG A 301 15.50 10.94 20.79
CA ARG A 301 16.39 12.04 20.38
C ARG A 301 15.87 12.72 19.12
N GLU A 302 15.47 11.93 18.13
CA GLU A 302 14.89 12.42 16.88
C GLU A 302 13.54 13.10 17.12
N ASN A 303 12.64 12.49 17.90
CA ASN A 303 11.34 13.09 18.25
C ASN A 303 11.53 14.42 19.00
N LYS A 304 12.43 14.47 19.99
CA LYS A 304 12.71 15.71 20.71
C LYS A 304 13.25 16.81 19.79
N LEU A 305 14.11 16.44 18.83
CA LEU A 305 14.58 17.37 17.81
C LEU A 305 13.41 17.83 16.92
N LEU A 306 12.61 16.91 16.38
CA LEU A 306 11.43 17.23 15.56
C LEU A 306 10.43 18.14 16.28
N GLU A 307 10.14 17.88 17.56
CA GLU A 307 9.28 18.73 18.39
C GLU A 307 9.86 20.13 18.54
N LYS A 308 11.16 20.26 18.85
CA LYS A 308 11.85 21.56 18.90
C LYS A 308 11.67 22.29 17.57
N LEU A 309 11.89 21.61 16.44
CA LEU A 309 11.82 22.22 15.11
C LEU A 309 10.40 22.67 14.76
N ASN A 310 9.40 21.82 15.00
CA ASN A 310 8.00 22.10 14.67
C ASN A 310 7.38 23.22 15.53
N ASN A 311 7.93 23.46 16.72
CA ASN A 311 7.50 24.55 17.59
C ASN A 311 8.11 25.90 17.22
N VAL A 312 9.22 25.91 16.47
CA VAL A 312 9.99 27.12 16.15
C VAL A 312 9.78 27.56 14.71
N TYR A 313 9.63 26.61 13.78
CA TYR A 313 9.64 26.86 12.35
C TYR A 313 8.30 26.57 11.69
N VAL A 314 8.02 27.28 10.59
CA VAL A 314 6.82 27.03 9.78
C VAL A 314 7.02 25.83 8.87
N SER A 315 5.92 25.20 8.44
CA SER A 315 6.00 24.12 7.46
C SER A 315 6.44 24.64 6.08
N LEU A 316 7.06 23.78 5.26
CA LEU A 316 7.42 24.12 3.87
C LEU A 316 6.20 24.57 3.06
N ASP A 317 5.04 23.94 3.26
CA ASP A 317 3.77 24.30 2.61
C ASP A 317 3.36 25.72 2.96
N GLU A 318 3.40 26.10 4.23
CA GLU A 318 3.15 27.46 4.69
C GLU A 318 4.20 28.44 4.14
N TYR A 319 5.48 28.08 4.20
CA TYR A 319 6.60 28.90 3.71
C TYR A 319 6.44 29.27 2.23
N VAL A 320 5.99 28.32 1.38
CA VAL A 320 5.76 28.58 -0.05
C VAL A 320 4.32 28.96 -0.40
N ASN A 321 3.46 29.20 0.59
CA ASN A 321 2.03 29.50 0.42
C ASN A 321 1.28 28.43 -0.42
N GLY A 322 1.56 27.15 -0.17
CA GLY A 322 0.96 26.02 -0.87
C GLY A 322 1.40 25.85 -2.33
N ASN A 323 2.37 26.63 -2.79
CA ASN A 323 2.82 26.60 -4.19
C ASN A 323 3.80 25.44 -4.44
N ALA A 324 3.25 24.24 -4.62
CA ALA A 324 3.94 23.14 -5.27
C ALA A 324 3.03 22.42 -6.24
N ASN A 325 3.57 22.09 -7.40
CA ASN A 325 2.78 21.55 -8.50
C ASN A 325 3.43 20.32 -9.10
N TYR A 326 2.59 19.39 -9.51
CA TYR A 326 3.04 18.15 -10.12
C TYR A 326 3.59 18.42 -11.53
N GLY A 327 4.60 17.64 -11.95
CA GLY A 327 5.03 17.65 -13.34
C GLY A 327 3.95 17.16 -14.30
N ILE A 328 4.19 17.34 -15.59
CA ILE A 328 3.16 17.15 -16.61
C ILE A 328 2.90 15.68 -16.87
N LYS A 329 1.64 15.29 -16.70
CA LYS A 329 1.13 13.99 -17.08
C LYS A 329 0.58 14.02 -18.50
N THR A 330 1.28 13.37 -19.42
CA THR A 330 0.89 13.33 -20.84
C THR A 330 -0.21 12.29 -21.12
N GLY A 331 -0.25 11.21 -20.33
CA GLY A 331 -1.14 10.06 -20.55
C GLY A 331 -0.74 9.15 -21.72
N PHE A 332 0.22 9.57 -22.56
CA PHE A 332 0.81 8.77 -23.65
C PHE A 332 2.18 9.34 -24.06
N THR A 333 3.22 9.03 -23.30
CA THR A 333 4.54 9.66 -23.40
C THR A 333 5.13 9.69 -24.80
N GLU A 334 5.01 8.60 -25.58
CA GLU A 334 5.58 8.49 -26.93
C GLU A 334 5.02 9.53 -27.92
N GLY A 335 3.77 9.97 -27.72
CA GLY A 335 3.14 10.97 -28.58
C GLY A 335 3.55 12.40 -28.24
N PHE A 336 3.80 12.70 -26.96
CA PHE A 336 3.96 14.08 -26.47
C PHE A 336 5.40 14.45 -26.13
N ILE A 337 6.30 13.48 -25.86
CA ILE A 337 7.71 13.76 -25.59
C ILE A 337 8.55 13.31 -26.79
N ILE A 338 9.12 14.29 -27.49
CA ILE A 338 9.82 14.11 -28.77
C ILE A 338 11.32 14.38 -28.64
N SER A 339 12.11 13.90 -29.61
CA SER A 339 13.53 14.23 -29.74
C SER A 339 13.73 15.62 -30.34
N GLU A 340 14.95 16.14 -30.25
CA GLU A 340 15.34 17.37 -30.95
C GLU A 340 15.15 17.28 -32.47
N GLU A 341 15.51 16.14 -33.07
CA GLU A 341 15.32 15.91 -34.50
C GLU A 341 13.85 16.02 -34.91
N GLU A 342 12.94 15.39 -34.16
CA GLU A 342 11.51 15.45 -34.48
C GLU A 342 10.94 16.85 -34.21
N LYS A 343 11.37 17.53 -33.14
CA LYS A 343 11.05 18.95 -32.92
C LYS A 343 11.39 19.79 -34.16
N ASN A 344 12.61 19.67 -34.66
CA ASN A 344 13.07 20.47 -35.80
C ASN A 344 12.24 20.18 -37.05
N LYS A 345 11.93 18.90 -37.34
CA LYS A 345 11.05 18.50 -38.44
C LYS A 345 9.63 19.07 -38.32
N LEU A 346 9.07 19.11 -37.11
CA LEU A 346 7.71 19.63 -36.89
C LEU A 346 7.65 21.15 -37.05
N ILE A 347 8.66 21.88 -36.57
CA ILE A 347 8.77 23.33 -36.69
C ILE A 347 9.04 23.75 -38.14
N GLU A 348 9.86 22.99 -38.88
CA GLU A 348 10.12 23.26 -40.30
C GLU A 348 8.85 23.13 -41.15
N LYS A 349 7.98 22.16 -40.83
CA LYS A 349 6.69 21.97 -41.52
C LYS A 349 5.64 23.00 -41.13
N ASP A 350 5.63 23.43 -39.88
CA ASP A 350 4.69 24.40 -39.35
C ASP A 350 5.38 25.24 -38.26
N ILE A 351 5.71 26.48 -38.59
CA ILE A 351 6.45 27.38 -37.70
C ILE A 351 5.70 27.65 -36.38
N LYS A 352 4.35 27.58 -36.38
CA LYS A 352 3.53 27.77 -35.19
C LYS A 352 3.77 26.69 -34.14
N ALA A 353 4.20 25.49 -34.55
CA ALA A 353 4.55 24.41 -33.61
C ALA A 353 5.57 24.85 -32.55
N LYS A 354 6.43 25.83 -32.87
CA LYS A 354 7.39 26.41 -31.92
C LYS A 354 6.73 27.02 -30.68
N GLU A 355 5.50 27.52 -30.78
CA GLU A 355 4.75 28.13 -29.66
C GLU A 355 4.44 27.10 -28.56
N ILE A 356 4.17 25.85 -28.96
CA ILE A 356 3.69 24.76 -28.10
C ILE A 356 4.68 23.59 -28.01
N ILE A 357 5.92 23.77 -28.47
CA ILE A 357 7.01 22.83 -28.20
C ILE A 357 7.93 23.44 -27.17
N LYS A 358 8.03 22.83 -25.98
CA LYS A 358 8.81 23.34 -24.85
C LYS A 358 9.91 22.36 -24.45
N PRO A 359 11.09 22.83 -24.00
CA PRO A 359 12.11 21.94 -23.43
C PRO A 359 11.56 21.25 -22.18
N VAL A 360 11.85 19.96 -22.02
CA VAL A 360 11.30 19.16 -20.90
C VAL A 360 12.37 18.26 -20.27
N LEU A 361 12.40 18.25 -18.94
CA LEU A 361 13.19 17.33 -18.13
C LEU A 361 12.33 16.16 -17.61
N ARG A 362 12.95 15.02 -17.41
CA ARG A 362 12.40 13.89 -16.66
C ARG A 362 13.25 13.68 -15.41
N GLY A 363 12.76 12.89 -14.45
CA GLY A 363 13.47 12.66 -13.20
C GLY A 363 14.92 12.21 -13.43
N ARG A 364 15.15 11.24 -14.33
CA ARG A 364 16.49 10.74 -14.69
C ARG A 364 17.44 11.76 -15.34
N ASP A 365 16.91 12.92 -15.71
CA ASP A 365 17.63 14.01 -16.34
C ASP A 365 18.15 15.03 -15.28
N ILE A 366 17.89 14.83 -13.98
CA ILE A 366 18.40 15.67 -12.90
C ILE A 366 19.18 14.88 -11.84
N LYS A 367 20.09 15.55 -11.15
CA LYS A 367 20.86 15.11 -9.98
C LYS A 367 20.89 16.25 -8.95
N LYS A 368 21.47 16.00 -7.76
CA LYS A 368 21.80 17.05 -6.78
C LYS A 368 22.49 18.23 -7.49
N TRP A 369 21.96 19.44 -7.32
CA TRP A 369 22.49 20.70 -7.86
C TRP A 369 22.43 20.91 -9.39
N ILE A 370 22.28 19.86 -10.21
CA ILE A 370 22.46 19.98 -11.66
C ILE A 370 21.46 19.18 -12.52
N ALA A 371 21.06 19.76 -13.65
CA ALA A 371 20.31 19.11 -14.72
C ALA A 371 21.25 18.67 -15.86
N LYS A 372 20.92 17.57 -16.51
CA LYS A 372 21.55 17.16 -17.78
C LYS A 372 21.17 18.13 -18.91
N PRO A 373 21.95 18.18 -19.99
CA PRO A 373 21.57 18.84 -21.22
C PRO A 373 20.17 18.43 -21.71
N ILE A 374 19.47 19.38 -22.34
CA ILE A 374 18.10 19.20 -22.80
C ILE A 374 18.09 18.34 -24.07
N GLU A 375 17.71 17.08 -23.94
CA GLU A 375 17.61 16.15 -25.07
C GLU A 375 16.17 15.91 -25.56
N LYS A 376 15.18 16.41 -24.81
CA LYS A 376 13.76 16.11 -25.01
C LYS A 376 12.90 17.36 -24.98
N TYR A 377 11.84 17.30 -25.76
CA TYR A 377 10.88 18.38 -25.92
C TYR A 377 9.46 17.87 -25.73
N LEU A 378 8.63 18.67 -25.10
CA LEU A 378 7.22 18.41 -24.85
C LEU A 378 6.37 19.15 -25.87
N ILE A 379 5.40 18.45 -26.46
CA ILE A 379 4.26 19.05 -27.15
C ILE A 379 3.22 19.44 -26.08
N SER A 380 3.13 20.73 -25.78
CA SER A 380 2.33 21.29 -24.67
C SER A 380 0.90 21.62 -25.09
N THR A 381 0.14 20.63 -25.57
CA THR A 381 -1.30 20.80 -25.85
C THR A 381 -2.12 20.64 -24.56
N PHE A 382 -1.95 21.57 -23.63
CA PHE A 382 -2.67 21.52 -22.36
C PHE A 382 -4.15 21.87 -22.55
N PRO A 383 -5.09 21.19 -21.86
CA PRO A 383 -6.49 21.62 -21.85
C PRO A 383 -6.65 23.10 -21.44
N ALA A 384 -5.81 23.60 -20.51
CA ALA A 384 -5.81 25.00 -20.07
C ALA A 384 -5.57 26.01 -21.20
N PHE A 385 -4.90 25.62 -22.29
CA PHE A 385 -4.70 26.49 -23.44
C PHE A 385 -5.93 26.65 -24.33
N ASN A 386 -6.92 25.75 -24.22
CA ASN A 386 -8.09 25.69 -25.08
C ASN A 386 -7.76 25.81 -26.59
N LEU A 387 -6.72 25.09 -27.04
CA LEU A 387 -6.24 25.17 -28.42
C LEU A 387 -7.25 24.60 -29.42
N ASP A 388 -7.23 25.14 -30.64
CA ASP A 388 -7.68 24.44 -31.83
C ASP A 388 -6.48 23.73 -32.49
N ILE A 389 -6.50 22.40 -32.47
CA ILE A 389 -5.44 21.58 -33.07
C ILE A 389 -5.29 21.79 -34.58
N ASN A 390 -6.30 22.34 -35.26
CA ASN A 390 -6.22 22.65 -36.68
C ASN A 390 -5.28 23.81 -36.98
N ASP A 391 -4.97 24.67 -35.99
CA ASP A 391 -3.99 25.75 -36.13
C ASP A 391 -2.53 25.23 -36.11
N TYR A 392 -2.32 23.97 -35.73
CA TYR A 392 -1.02 23.32 -35.58
C TYR A 392 -0.96 22.03 -36.40
N SER A 393 -0.90 22.16 -37.72
CA SER A 393 -1.08 21.05 -38.66
C SER A 393 0.00 19.96 -38.50
N SER A 394 1.26 20.34 -38.31
CA SER A 394 2.35 19.39 -38.12
C SER A 394 2.20 18.58 -36.83
N ILE A 395 1.71 19.21 -35.75
CA ILE A 395 1.44 18.56 -34.46
C ILE A 395 0.25 17.62 -34.57
N LYS A 396 -0.82 18.06 -35.23
CA LYS A 396 -2.00 17.24 -35.51
C LYS A 396 -1.61 15.95 -36.24
N ASP A 397 -0.86 16.09 -37.33
CA ASP A 397 -0.41 14.97 -38.15
C ASP A 397 0.50 14.03 -37.35
N HIS A 398 1.44 14.59 -36.58
CA HIS A 398 2.31 13.82 -35.70
C HIS A 398 1.53 12.95 -34.72
N LEU A 399 0.57 13.53 -34.00
CA LEU A 399 -0.25 12.80 -33.04
C LEU A 399 -1.11 11.73 -33.74
N LEU A 400 -1.69 12.03 -34.90
CA LEU A 400 -2.51 11.07 -35.65
C LEU A 400 -1.74 9.83 -36.12
N LYS A 401 -0.39 9.89 -36.28
CA LYS A 401 0.44 8.71 -36.59
C LYS A 401 0.27 7.57 -35.58
N TYR A 402 -0.05 7.88 -34.32
CA TYR A 402 -0.25 6.90 -33.25
C TYR A 402 -1.67 6.30 -33.21
N GLY A 403 -2.57 6.81 -34.05
CA GLY A 403 -3.98 6.41 -34.12
C GLY A 403 -4.84 7.14 -33.10
N LYS A 404 -5.94 7.76 -33.57
CA LYS A 404 -6.84 8.57 -32.75
C LYS A 404 -7.37 7.84 -31.51
N LYS A 405 -7.76 6.56 -31.65
CA LYS A 405 -8.25 5.73 -30.53
C LYS A 405 -7.28 5.64 -29.36
N ARG A 406 -5.97 5.58 -29.63
CA ARG A 406 -4.94 5.52 -28.58
C ARG A 406 -4.79 6.82 -27.81
N LEU A 407 -5.12 7.93 -28.46
CA LEU A 407 -5.03 9.28 -27.89
C LEU A 407 -6.35 9.73 -27.26
N GLU A 408 -7.48 9.13 -27.62
CA GLU A 408 -8.76 9.39 -26.96
C GLU A 408 -8.69 9.14 -25.46
N GLN A 409 -9.38 9.99 -24.69
CA GLN A 409 -9.44 9.93 -23.24
C GLN A 409 -10.80 9.37 -22.80
N SER A 410 -11.23 8.24 -23.39
CA SER A 410 -12.55 7.64 -23.14
C SER A 410 -12.55 6.65 -21.96
N GLY A 411 -11.39 6.11 -21.59
CA GLY A 411 -11.24 5.04 -20.60
C GLY A 411 -11.56 3.66 -21.13
N GLU A 412 -11.88 3.52 -22.42
CA GLU A 412 -12.03 2.24 -23.09
C GLU A 412 -10.70 1.51 -23.26
N LYS A 413 -10.74 0.18 -23.44
CA LYS A 413 -9.55 -0.62 -23.69
C LYS A 413 -8.79 -0.12 -24.92
N GLY A 414 -7.52 0.25 -24.71
CA GLY A 414 -6.64 0.78 -25.76
C GLY A 414 -6.70 2.29 -25.95
N SER A 415 -7.46 3.01 -25.12
CA SER A 415 -7.47 4.47 -25.02
C SER A 415 -6.80 4.94 -23.72
N ARG A 416 -6.59 6.25 -23.58
CA ARG A 416 -6.11 6.87 -22.34
C ARG A 416 -7.22 6.88 -21.27
N LYS A 417 -6.82 7.18 -20.03
CA LYS A 417 -7.73 7.29 -18.89
C LYS A 417 -8.85 8.27 -19.21
N LYS A 418 -10.08 7.93 -18.79
CA LYS A 418 -11.26 8.79 -18.98
C LYS A 418 -11.03 10.19 -18.41
N SER A 419 -11.21 11.21 -19.23
CA SER A 419 -11.20 12.63 -18.84
C SER A 419 -12.14 13.44 -19.75
N SER A 420 -12.31 14.74 -19.47
CA SER A 420 -13.03 15.69 -20.34
C SER A 420 -12.14 16.30 -21.44
N GLY A 421 -10.85 15.97 -21.47
CA GLY A 421 -9.89 16.52 -22.42
C GLY A 421 -10.10 16.00 -23.84
N LYS A 422 -9.72 16.81 -24.83
CA LYS A 422 -9.72 16.43 -26.24
C LYS A 422 -8.66 15.36 -26.49
N TRP A 423 -8.84 14.59 -27.57
CA TRP A 423 -7.93 13.47 -27.90
C TRP A 423 -6.47 13.93 -28.10
N PHE A 424 -6.22 15.16 -28.52
CA PHE A 424 -4.87 15.69 -28.74
C PHE A 424 -4.28 16.38 -27.50
N GLU A 425 -5.02 16.49 -26.40
CA GLU A 425 -4.56 17.20 -25.20
C GLU A 425 -3.78 16.28 -24.27
N THR A 426 -3.00 16.84 -23.34
CA THR A 426 -2.40 16.07 -22.23
C THR A 426 -3.45 15.50 -21.26
N GLN A 427 -3.04 14.68 -20.29
CA GLN A 427 -3.96 13.97 -19.41
C GLN A 427 -4.65 14.87 -18.38
N ASP A 428 -3.89 15.82 -17.82
CA ASP A 428 -4.34 16.77 -16.81
C ASP A 428 -4.44 18.18 -17.41
N SER A 429 -5.21 19.09 -16.79
CA SER A 429 -5.49 20.45 -17.31
C SER A 429 -4.25 21.32 -17.40
N ILE A 430 -3.38 21.21 -16.39
CA ILE A 430 -2.18 22.03 -16.19
C ILE A 430 -2.52 23.53 -16.13
N ASP A 431 -3.49 23.91 -15.29
CA ASP A 431 -3.91 25.31 -15.11
C ASP A 431 -2.80 26.21 -14.54
N TYR A 432 -1.80 25.60 -13.90
CA TYR A 432 -0.62 26.24 -13.32
C TYR A 432 0.56 26.38 -14.30
N TRP A 433 0.34 26.21 -15.61
CA TRP A 433 1.41 26.15 -16.60
C TRP A 433 2.33 27.39 -16.59
N GLU A 434 1.82 28.58 -16.26
CA GLU A 434 2.60 29.81 -16.19
C GLU A 434 3.70 29.76 -15.13
N LEU A 435 3.50 28.96 -14.08
CA LEU A 435 4.49 28.77 -13.02
C LEU A 435 5.74 28.05 -13.52
N PHE A 436 5.68 27.31 -14.64
CA PHE A 436 6.90 26.79 -15.28
C PHE A 436 7.78 27.88 -15.86
N ASN A 437 7.26 29.08 -16.14
CA ASN A 437 8.07 30.19 -16.66
C ASN A 437 8.69 31.06 -15.54
N LYS A 438 8.33 30.80 -14.27
CA LYS A 438 8.89 31.50 -13.11
C LYS A 438 10.12 30.76 -12.58
N PRO A 439 11.01 31.46 -11.85
CA PRO A 439 12.05 30.81 -11.05
C PRO A 439 11.42 29.75 -10.13
N LYS A 440 12.04 28.57 -10.10
CA LYS A 440 11.48 27.43 -9.37
C LYS A 440 12.53 26.39 -9.02
N ILE A 441 12.29 25.69 -7.93
CA ILE A 441 12.97 24.45 -7.60
C ILE A 441 12.24 23.29 -8.31
N MET A 442 13.00 22.36 -8.89
CA MET A 442 12.46 21.14 -9.49
C MET A 442 13.07 19.91 -8.83
N TYR A 443 12.26 18.89 -8.56
CA TYR A 443 12.73 17.71 -7.81
C TYR A 443 12.09 16.39 -8.26
N GLN A 444 12.81 15.28 -8.05
CA GLN A 444 12.30 13.94 -8.36
C GLN A 444 11.30 13.47 -7.29
N LYS A 445 10.24 12.78 -7.72
CA LYS A 445 9.27 12.17 -6.80
C LYS A 445 9.85 11.04 -5.93
N PHE A 446 10.82 10.29 -6.46
CA PHE A 446 11.48 9.18 -5.77
C PHE A 446 12.97 9.50 -5.68
N GLN A 447 13.53 9.51 -4.48
CA GLN A 447 14.91 9.94 -4.23
C GLN A 447 15.59 8.96 -3.28
N VAL A 448 16.85 8.61 -3.55
CA VAL A 448 17.73 7.84 -2.62
C VAL A 448 18.81 8.72 -1.99
N SER A 449 18.86 9.97 -2.43
CA SER A 449 19.71 11.05 -1.98
C SER A 449 19.07 12.36 -2.46
N PRO A 450 19.46 13.53 -1.92
CA PRO A 450 18.92 14.80 -2.38
C PRO A 450 19.05 14.97 -3.89
N CYS A 451 17.96 15.36 -4.54
CA CYS A 451 17.87 15.53 -5.98
C CYS A 451 16.97 16.72 -6.34
N PHE A 452 17.48 17.90 -5.98
CA PHE A 452 16.84 19.19 -6.23
C PHE A 452 17.74 20.05 -7.12
N ILE A 453 17.11 20.75 -8.07
CA ILE A 453 17.74 21.74 -8.94
C ILE A 453 16.95 23.04 -8.89
N TYR A 454 17.57 24.12 -9.33
CA TYR A 454 16.93 25.42 -9.49
C TYR A 454 16.89 25.80 -10.97
N ASP A 455 15.73 26.22 -11.45
CA ASP A 455 15.51 26.59 -12.84
C ASP A 455 15.02 28.03 -12.96
N GLU A 456 15.75 28.80 -13.78
CA GLU A 456 15.41 30.16 -14.22
C GLU A 456 15.16 30.22 -15.74
N GLN A 457 15.29 29.10 -16.46
CA GLN A 457 15.21 29.06 -17.92
C GLN A 457 13.79 28.80 -18.45
N GLY A 458 12.83 28.53 -17.56
CA GLY A 458 11.46 28.25 -17.95
C GLY A 458 11.24 26.80 -18.42
N LEU A 459 12.00 25.85 -17.84
CA LEU A 459 11.93 24.43 -18.20
C LEU A 459 10.66 23.77 -17.68
N TYR A 460 10.14 22.84 -18.47
CA TYR A 460 9.04 21.96 -18.08
C TYR A 460 9.58 20.64 -17.52
N CYS A 461 8.77 19.90 -16.77
CA CYS A 461 9.07 18.52 -16.38
C CYS A 461 7.86 17.60 -16.50
N ASN A 462 8.12 16.30 -16.60
CA ASN A 462 7.06 15.29 -16.59
C ASN A 462 6.64 14.89 -15.16
N ASP A 463 5.59 14.08 -15.07
CA ASP A 463 4.99 13.53 -13.86
C ASP A 463 5.92 12.66 -12.97
N SER A 464 7.18 12.45 -13.33
CA SER A 464 8.18 11.89 -12.41
C SER A 464 8.79 12.93 -11.46
N MET A 465 8.40 14.19 -11.62
CA MET A 465 8.93 15.35 -10.91
C MET A 465 7.82 16.25 -10.37
N TRP A 466 8.22 17.20 -9.55
CA TRP A 466 7.41 18.30 -9.03
C TRP A 466 8.18 19.62 -9.19
N ILE A 467 7.47 20.73 -9.08
CA ILE A 467 8.03 22.09 -9.04
C ILE A 467 7.56 22.84 -7.78
N ILE A 468 8.44 23.68 -7.26
CA ILE A 468 8.15 24.66 -6.20
C ILE A 468 8.55 26.03 -6.74
N PRO A 469 7.60 26.84 -7.24
CA PRO A 469 7.88 28.20 -7.68
C PRO A 469 8.37 29.06 -6.52
N THR A 470 9.59 29.55 -6.62
CA THR A 470 10.26 30.36 -5.59
C THR A 470 11.46 31.07 -6.18
N GLU A 471 11.75 32.27 -5.68
CA GLU A 471 12.95 33.03 -6.01
C GLU A 471 14.09 32.81 -4.98
N ASN A 472 13.78 32.16 -3.85
CA ASN A 472 14.71 31.98 -2.73
C ASN A 472 15.64 30.79 -2.99
N LYS A 473 16.91 31.05 -3.30
CA LYS A 473 17.91 30.02 -3.57
C LYS A 473 18.39 29.34 -2.28
N SER A 474 18.35 30.01 -1.13
CA SER A 474 18.61 29.38 0.17
C SER A 474 17.72 28.17 0.45
N LEU A 475 16.47 28.16 -0.05
CA LEU A 475 15.62 26.99 0.08
C LEU A 475 16.21 25.78 -0.68
N LEU A 476 16.79 25.98 -1.86
CA LEU A 476 17.52 24.91 -2.56
C LEU A 476 18.71 24.41 -1.71
N GLY A 477 19.41 25.35 -1.05
CA GLY A 477 20.46 25.09 -0.07
C GLY A 477 20.04 24.06 0.98
N ILE A 478 18.92 24.36 1.67
CA ILE A 478 18.35 23.48 2.68
C ILE A 478 17.94 22.13 2.07
N LEU A 479 17.21 22.10 0.96
CA LEU A 479 16.68 20.85 0.40
C LEU A 479 17.76 19.89 -0.10
N ASN A 480 18.95 20.41 -0.43
CA ASN A 480 20.10 19.61 -0.80
C ASN A 480 21.08 19.33 0.36
N SER A 481 20.87 19.90 1.55
CA SER A 481 21.74 19.66 2.72
C SER A 481 21.44 18.33 3.42
N LYS A 482 22.35 17.90 4.30
CA LYS A 482 22.13 16.75 5.19
C LYS A 482 20.91 16.94 6.09
N MET A 483 20.71 18.15 6.62
CA MET A 483 19.55 18.48 7.43
C MET A 483 18.24 18.36 6.64
N GLY A 484 18.20 18.91 5.43
CA GLY A 484 17.02 18.77 4.56
C GLY A 484 16.75 17.31 4.20
N TRP A 485 17.79 16.53 3.92
CA TRP A 485 17.64 15.10 3.68
C TRP A 485 17.10 14.36 4.90
N TRP A 486 17.63 14.63 6.09
CA TRP A 486 17.14 14.04 7.33
C TRP A 486 15.67 14.37 7.58
N LEU A 487 15.25 15.63 7.40
CA LEU A 487 13.84 15.99 7.48
C LEU A 487 12.99 15.23 6.45
N ILE A 488 13.45 15.13 5.21
CA ILE A 488 12.76 14.35 4.17
C ILE A 488 12.57 12.90 4.62
N THR A 489 13.56 12.26 5.25
CA THR A 489 13.43 10.88 5.72
C THR A 489 12.45 10.74 6.90
N LYS A 490 12.29 11.76 7.74
CA LYS A 490 11.32 11.72 8.86
C LYS A 490 9.89 11.93 8.41
N TYR A 491 9.65 12.77 7.41
CA TYR A 491 8.30 13.13 6.98
C TYR A 491 7.78 12.31 5.80
N CYS A 492 8.65 11.93 4.85
CA CYS A 492 8.23 11.30 3.60
C CYS A 492 8.16 9.77 3.69
N THR A 493 7.42 9.17 2.76
CA THR A 493 7.25 7.72 2.73
C THR A 493 8.54 7.02 2.34
N GLN A 494 9.01 6.10 3.19
CA GLN A 494 10.22 5.33 2.94
C GLN A 494 10.06 4.38 1.75
N ILE A 495 11.11 4.28 0.94
CA ILE A 495 11.30 3.36 -0.18
C ILE A 495 12.72 2.78 -0.09
N ARG A 496 13.12 1.93 -1.03
CA ARG A 496 14.35 1.14 -0.91
C ARG A 496 15.58 2.05 -0.90
N GLY A 497 16.12 2.31 0.28
CA GLY A 497 17.25 3.22 0.50
C GLY A 497 16.94 4.68 0.18
N GLY A 498 15.69 5.12 0.36
CA GLY A 498 15.29 6.47 -0.02
C GLY A 498 13.86 6.85 0.38
N CYS A 499 13.34 7.94 -0.19
CA CYS A 499 12.00 8.43 0.09
C CYS A 499 11.18 8.69 -1.18
N GLN A 500 9.87 8.52 -1.06
CA GLN A 500 8.87 9.03 -1.99
C GLN A 500 8.33 10.36 -1.48
N LEU A 501 8.67 11.45 -2.19
CA LEU A 501 8.26 12.81 -1.85
C LEU A 501 6.90 13.11 -2.49
N ILE A 502 5.85 13.00 -1.69
CA ILE A 502 4.49 13.45 -2.03
C ILE A 502 4.25 14.76 -1.26
N TRP A 503 3.78 15.81 -1.95
CA TRP A 503 3.63 17.14 -1.36
C TRP A 503 2.87 17.18 -0.03
N LYS A 504 1.82 16.36 0.12
CA LYS A 504 1.09 16.22 1.39
C LYS A 504 1.99 16.00 2.61
N TYR A 505 3.08 15.24 2.46
CA TYR A 505 4.01 14.94 3.53
C TYR A 505 5.27 15.80 3.44
N PHE A 506 5.81 15.97 2.23
CA PHE A 506 7.02 16.76 2.01
C PHE A 506 6.82 18.24 2.37
N GLY A 507 5.64 18.79 2.11
CA GLY A 507 5.28 20.16 2.52
C GLY A 507 5.18 20.35 4.04
N GLN A 508 5.25 19.30 4.85
CA GLN A 508 5.18 19.41 6.31
C GLN A 508 6.55 19.59 6.97
N ILE A 509 7.66 19.49 6.22
CA ILE A 509 8.98 19.66 6.83
C ILE A 509 9.13 21.09 7.37
N PRO A 510 9.71 21.29 8.57
CA PRO A 510 9.96 22.61 9.13
C PRO A 510 11.02 23.35 8.31
N ILE A 511 10.78 24.64 8.02
CA ILE A 511 11.68 25.50 7.27
C ILE A 511 11.94 26.78 8.08
N PRO A 512 13.21 27.14 8.37
CA PRO A 512 13.54 28.39 9.01
C PRO A 512 13.20 29.58 8.12
N GLU A 513 13.10 30.76 8.70
CA GLU A 513 13.06 31.99 7.91
C GLU A 513 14.36 32.11 7.10
N LEU A 514 14.25 32.43 5.81
CA LEU A 514 15.37 32.50 4.89
C LEU A 514 15.42 33.89 4.25
N ASN A 515 16.54 34.58 4.41
CA ASN A 515 16.80 35.92 3.88
C ASN A 515 17.94 35.94 2.85
N GLY A 516 18.28 34.79 2.28
CA GLY A 516 19.32 34.66 1.25
C GLY A 516 20.71 34.33 1.79
N GLU A 517 20.81 33.88 3.04
CA GLU A 517 22.08 33.57 3.72
C GLU A 517 22.93 32.53 2.99
N LEU A 518 22.29 31.61 2.25
CA LEU A 518 22.96 30.56 1.49
C LEU A 518 23.08 30.88 -0.01
N ASP A 519 22.49 31.98 -0.50
CA ASP A 519 22.33 32.24 -1.94
C ASP A 519 23.67 32.22 -2.67
N ASP A 520 24.70 32.87 -2.14
CA ASP A 520 26.04 32.92 -2.75
C ASP A 520 26.68 31.53 -2.85
N HIS A 521 26.56 30.71 -1.80
CA HIS A 521 27.10 29.34 -1.79
C HIS A 521 26.31 28.43 -2.74
N VAL A 522 24.99 28.61 -2.81
CA VAL A 522 24.11 27.87 -3.72
C VAL A 522 24.43 28.22 -5.19
N VAL A 523 24.63 29.50 -5.50
CA VAL A 523 25.05 29.93 -6.84
C VAL A 523 26.42 29.35 -7.17
N ASN A 524 27.40 29.47 -6.27
CA ASN A 524 28.74 28.94 -6.46
C ASN A 524 28.75 27.42 -6.71
N ILE A 525 28.06 26.61 -5.88
CA ILE A 525 28.04 25.16 -6.07
C ILE A 525 27.34 24.75 -7.37
N MET A 526 26.31 25.49 -7.79
CA MET A 526 25.66 25.27 -9.10
C MET A 526 26.62 25.59 -10.25
N GLU A 527 27.38 26.68 -10.18
CA GLU A 527 28.39 27.04 -11.17
C GLU A 527 29.51 25.99 -11.26
N LEU A 528 30.07 25.57 -10.12
CA LEU A 528 31.09 24.53 -10.06
C LEU A 528 30.62 23.20 -10.65
N ASN A 529 29.38 22.78 -10.36
CA ASN A 529 28.79 21.58 -10.96
C ASN A 529 28.63 21.73 -12.48
N ASN A 530 28.21 22.91 -12.95
CA ASN A 530 28.11 23.19 -14.38
C ASN A 530 29.48 23.17 -15.08
N GLU A 531 30.53 23.70 -14.45
CA GLU A 531 31.89 23.64 -14.97
C GLU A 531 32.43 22.20 -15.04
N LEU A 532 32.18 21.40 -13.99
CA LEU A 532 32.55 19.99 -13.97
C LEU A 532 31.85 19.22 -15.10
N GLN A 533 30.56 19.49 -15.30
CA GLN A 533 29.78 18.89 -16.39
C GLN A 533 30.34 19.31 -17.76
N LYS A 534 30.65 20.59 -17.97
CA LYS A 534 31.25 21.09 -19.22
C LYS A 534 32.57 20.39 -19.56
N ILE A 535 33.47 20.23 -18.58
CA ILE A 535 34.76 19.53 -18.80
C ILE A 535 34.50 18.06 -19.13
N THR A 536 33.58 17.42 -18.41
CA THR A 536 33.23 16.02 -18.61
C THR A 536 32.65 15.76 -20.00
N ASP A 537 31.73 16.61 -20.44
CA ASP A 537 31.08 16.53 -21.76
C ASP A 537 32.08 16.85 -22.88
N SER A 538 32.87 17.91 -22.74
CA SER A 538 33.89 18.28 -23.74
C SER A 538 34.90 17.16 -23.97
N PHE A 539 35.34 16.49 -22.90
CA PHE A 539 36.24 15.34 -23.00
C PHE A 539 35.54 14.16 -23.68
N SER A 540 34.29 13.88 -23.31
CA SER A 540 33.48 12.80 -23.89
C SER A 540 33.25 12.99 -25.39
N GLU A 541 32.88 14.20 -25.81
CA GLU A 541 32.69 14.58 -27.21
C GLU A 541 34.00 14.48 -28.01
N LEU A 542 35.14 14.86 -27.41
CA LEU A 542 36.44 14.67 -28.02
C LEU A 542 36.74 13.19 -28.26
N LEU A 543 36.44 12.31 -27.30
CA LEU A 543 36.64 10.86 -27.49
C LEU A 543 35.74 10.32 -28.60
N GLN A 544 34.46 10.70 -28.59
CA GLN A 544 33.49 10.23 -29.57
C GLN A 544 33.88 10.67 -30.99
N SER A 545 34.23 11.95 -31.16
CA SER A 545 34.65 12.50 -32.45
C SER A 545 35.99 11.92 -32.93
N LYS A 546 37.01 11.86 -32.06
CA LYS A 546 38.36 11.40 -32.45
C LYS A 546 38.40 9.92 -32.83
N PHE A 547 37.56 9.10 -32.20
CA PHE A 547 37.58 7.65 -32.37
C PHE A 547 36.34 7.08 -33.07
N ASP A 548 35.45 7.93 -33.57
CA ASP A 548 34.19 7.57 -34.22
C ASP A 548 33.34 6.62 -33.36
N ILE A 549 33.22 6.94 -32.06
CA ILE A 549 32.47 6.15 -31.09
C ILE A 549 31.04 6.71 -30.98
N ASP A 550 30.07 5.94 -31.46
CA ASP A 550 28.64 6.34 -31.39
C ASP A 550 28.16 6.59 -29.96
N LYS A 551 28.57 5.74 -29.01
CA LYS A 551 28.13 5.83 -27.62
C LYS A 551 29.18 5.34 -26.63
N LEU A 552 29.50 6.16 -25.64
CA LEU A 552 30.40 5.81 -24.55
C LEU A 552 29.75 4.82 -23.56
N SER A 553 30.60 4.07 -22.86
CA SER A 553 30.16 3.27 -21.72
C SER A 553 29.99 4.18 -20.50
N ARG A 554 29.16 3.79 -19.51
CA ARG A 554 29.03 4.55 -18.25
C ARG A 554 30.36 4.82 -17.55
N LYS A 555 31.32 3.91 -17.67
CA LYS A 555 32.67 4.10 -17.10
C LYS A 555 33.45 5.20 -17.82
N LEU A 556 33.34 5.28 -19.15
CA LEU A 556 33.98 6.34 -19.93
C LEU A 556 33.24 7.68 -19.81
N GLU A 557 31.92 7.68 -19.62
CA GLU A 557 31.16 8.90 -19.27
C GLU A 557 31.66 9.47 -17.93
N SER A 558 32.10 8.62 -17.00
CA SER A 558 32.74 8.99 -15.73
C SER A 558 34.27 8.82 -15.77
N TRP A 559 34.90 9.19 -16.89
CA TRP A 559 36.35 8.99 -17.11
C TRP A 559 37.22 9.59 -15.99
N HIS A 560 36.77 10.69 -15.39
CA HIS A 560 37.48 11.36 -14.29
C HIS A 560 37.56 10.52 -13.01
N ASP A 561 36.80 9.42 -12.88
CA ASP A 561 36.88 8.50 -11.75
C ASP A 561 37.87 7.34 -12.00
N LEU A 562 38.38 7.21 -13.22
CA LEU A 562 39.26 6.11 -13.62
C LEU A 562 40.73 6.44 -13.36
N THR A 563 41.53 5.42 -13.12
CA THR A 563 42.97 5.50 -13.37
C THR A 563 43.23 5.51 -14.88
N PHE A 564 44.38 6.06 -15.34
CA PHE A 564 44.69 6.07 -16.77
C PHE A 564 44.68 4.66 -17.40
N LYS A 565 45.16 3.65 -16.66
CA LYS A 565 45.13 2.24 -17.12
C LYS A 565 43.71 1.73 -17.35
N GLU A 566 42.78 2.07 -16.48
CA GLU A 566 41.37 1.70 -16.62
C GLU A 566 40.69 2.47 -17.75
N PHE A 567 40.97 3.77 -17.85
CA PHE A 567 40.51 4.61 -18.94
C PHE A 567 40.95 4.03 -20.30
N LEU A 568 42.24 3.74 -20.47
CA LEU A 568 42.77 3.19 -21.72
C LEU A 568 42.10 1.84 -22.06
N LYS A 569 41.93 0.97 -21.06
CA LYS A 569 41.24 -0.32 -21.23
C LYS A 569 39.80 -0.17 -21.69
N GLU A 570 39.04 0.76 -21.10
CA GLU A 570 37.66 1.00 -21.49
C GLU A 570 37.58 1.69 -22.87
N LEU A 571 38.49 2.61 -23.17
CA LEU A 571 38.60 3.26 -24.47
C LEU A 571 38.90 2.25 -25.58
N GLU A 572 39.83 1.33 -25.37
CA GLU A 572 40.13 0.26 -26.34
C GLU A 572 38.92 -0.65 -26.60
N LYS A 573 38.14 -0.98 -25.57
CA LYS A 573 36.89 -1.74 -25.76
C LYS A 573 35.89 -0.95 -26.61
N ALA A 574 35.74 0.34 -26.35
CA ALA A 574 34.84 1.20 -27.12
C ALA A 574 35.30 1.31 -28.59
N ARG A 575 36.61 1.51 -28.82
CA ARG A 575 37.22 1.52 -30.16
C ARG A 575 37.02 0.21 -30.90
N LYS A 576 37.25 -0.95 -30.26
CA LYS A 576 37.02 -2.29 -30.87
C LYS A 576 35.57 -2.51 -31.27
N LYS A 577 34.64 -1.95 -30.50
CA LYS A 577 33.21 -2.03 -30.79
C LYS A 577 32.83 -1.13 -31.97
N ALA A 578 33.38 0.09 -32.04
CA ALA A 578 33.15 1.02 -33.13
C ALA A 578 33.80 0.55 -34.45
N ARG A 579 35.02 -0.02 -34.37
CA ARG A 579 35.78 -0.53 -35.50
C ARG A 579 36.33 -1.92 -35.17
N ARG A 580 35.76 -2.96 -35.82
CA ARG A 580 36.01 -4.39 -35.53
C ARG A 580 37.48 -4.82 -35.63
N ASP A 581 38.32 -4.11 -36.37
CA ASP A 581 39.75 -4.40 -36.57
C ASP A 581 40.70 -3.31 -36.04
N CYS A 582 40.45 -2.76 -34.84
CA CYS A 582 41.34 -1.75 -34.28
C CYS A 582 42.52 -2.38 -33.49
N ASN A 583 43.75 -2.11 -33.96
CA ASN A 583 44.96 -2.33 -33.15
C ASN A 583 44.95 -1.42 -31.91
N PRO A 584 45.62 -1.83 -30.81
CA PRO A 584 45.90 -0.95 -29.68
C PRO A 584 46.52 0.37 -30.14
N LEU A 585 46.27 1.45 -29.39
CA LEU A 585 46.90 2.74 -29.69
C LEU A 585 48.44 2.58 -29.63
N PRO A 586 49.21 3.18 -30.56
CA PRO A 586 50.66 3.20 -30.46
C PRO A 586 51.14 3.79 -29.12
N ILE A 587 52.27 3.33 -28.60
CA ILE A 587 52.80 3.77 -27.29
C ILE A 587 52.94 5.30 -27.21
N GLN A 588 53.35 5.94 -28.30
CA GLN A 588 53.48 7.40 -28.37
C GLN A 588 52.12 8.10 -28.23
N GLU A 589 51.09 7.63 -28.93
CA GLU A 589 49.73 8.16 -28.81
C GLU A 589 49.15 7.87 -27.40
N GLN A 590 49.46 6.72 -26.79
CA GLN A 590 49.09 6.45 -25.40
C GLN A 590 49.74 7.44 -24.43
N ALA A 591 50.99 7.85 -24.66
CA ALA A 591 51.68 8.84 -23.82
C ALA A 591 51.04 10.24 -23.93
N GLU A 592 50.69 10.67 -25.14
CA GLU A 592 49.96 11.94 -25.36
C GLU A 592 48.59 11.93 -24.67
N TRP A 593 47.84 10.83 -24.81
CA TRP A 593 46.57 10.67 -24.10
C TRP A 593 46.74 10.58 -22.59
N MET A 594 47.84 10.01 -22.08
CA MET A 594 48.12 9.97 -20.64
C MET A 594 48.30 11.37 -20.09
N GLU A 595 49.09 12.21 -20.77
CA GLU A 595 49.30 13.59 -20.36
C GLU A 595 48.00 14.39 -20.40
N TYR A 596 47.26 14.34 -21.51
CA TYR A 596 45.99 15.05 -21.65
C TYR A 596 44.93 14.56 -20.65
N PHE A 597 44.77 13.24 -20.49
CA PHE A 597 43.85 12.65 -19.51
C PHE A 597 44.19 13.11 -18.09
N ASN A 598 45.45 13.04 -17.69
CA ASN A 598 45.86 13.46 -16.35
C ASN A 598 45.63 14.96 -16.11
N GLN A 599 45.87 15.80 -17.13
CA GLN A 599 45.60 17.23 -17.05
C GLN A 599 44.10 17.51 -16.86
N GLN A 600 43.22 16.87 -17.64
CA GLN A 600 41.78 17.07 -17.54
C GLN A 600 41.22 16.46 -16.25
N LYS A 601 41.74 15.31 -15.83
CA LYS A 601 41.38 14.67 -14.56
C LYS A 601 41.74 15.57 -13.38
N ALA A 602 42.93 16.18 -13.39
CA ALA A 602 43.33 17.12 -12.34
C ALA A 602 42.37 18.31 -12.22
N LYS A 603 41.90 18.87 -13.34
CA LYS A 603 40.88 19.94 -13.33
C LYS A 603 39.54 19.45 -12.77
N ALA A 604 39.10 18.26 -13.17
CA ALA A 604 37.86 17.67 -12.66
C ALA A 604 37.94 17.35 -11.16
N ASP A 605 39.09 16.85 -10.69
CA ASP A 605 39.33 16.54 -9.29
C ASP A 605 39.40 17.81 -8.43
N ASP A 606 39.98 18.90 -8.95
CA ASP A 606 39.97 20.22 -8.29
C ASP A 606 38.54 20.75 -8.11
N LEU A 607 37.73 20.74 -9.18
CA LEU A 607 36.32 21.14 -9.13
C LEU A 607 35.52 20.27 -8.14
N LYS A 608 35.74 18.96 -8.13
CA LYS A 608 35.08 18.07 -7.16
C LYS A 608 35.47 18.39 -5.72
N SER A 609 36.73 18.74 -5.48
CA SER A 609 37.18 19.16 -4.15
C SER A 609 36.48 20.45 -3.71
N GLN A 610 36.38 21.44 -4.61
CA GLN A 610 35.66 22.69 -4.35
C GLN A 610 34.17 22.44 -4.11
N ILE A 611 33.52 21.60 -4.93
CA ILE A 611 32.11 21.21 -4.73
C ILE A 611 31.91 20.57 -3.36
N ALA A 612 32.76 19.61 -2.97
CA ALA A 612 32.63 18.94 -1.67
C ALA A 612 32.85 19.90 -0.49
N GLN A 613 33.78 20.85 -0.63
CA GLN A 613 34.00 21.89 0.36
C GLN A 613 32.76 22.80 0.49
N THR A 614 32.26 23.35 -0.63
CA THR A 614 31.08 24.23 -0.61
C THR A 614 29.83 23.49 -0.13
N ASP A 615 29.65 22.20 -0.46
CA ASP A 615 28.53 21.39 0.05
C ASP A 615 28.61 21.24 1.59
N SER A 616 29.82 21.08 2.13
CA SER A 616 30.05 21.00 3.58
C SER A 616 29.87 22.35 4.29
N GLU A 617 30.24 23.45 3.64
CA GLU A 617 29.99 24.81 4.13
C GLU A 617 28.49 25.11 4.16
N ILE A 618 27.73 24.70 3.12
CA ILE A 618 26.27 24.77 3.10
C ILE A 618 25.68 23.95 4.26
N ASP A 619 26.12 22.72 4.48
CA ASP A 619 25.64 21.90 5.60
C ASP A 619 25.86 22.61 6.95
N ALA A 620 27.05 23.18 7.20
CA ALA A 620 27.35 23.90 8.43
C ALA A 620 26.45 25.14 8.61
N MET A 621 26.29 25.95 7.57
CA MET A 621 25.40 27.12 7.61
C MET A 621 23.95 26.72 7.82
N VAL A 622 23.50 25.60 7.25
CA VAL A 622 22.16 25.07 7.49
C VAL A 622 22.01 24.65 8.96
N TYR A 623 22.99 23.97 9.55
CA TYR A 623 22.94 23.62 10.98
C TYR A 623 22.81 24.86 11.87
N ASP A 624 23.51 25.95 11.54
CA ASP A 624 23.41 27.23 12.23
C ASP A 624 22.01 27.85 12.08
N LEU A 625 21.42 27.82 10.88
CA LEU A 625 20.05 28.31 10.63
C LEU A 625 19.00 27.54 11.46
N TYR A 626 19.22 26.24 11.65
CA TYR A 626 18.37 25.39 12.49
C TYR A 626 18.72 25.46 13.99
N GLY A 627 19.75 26.22 14.38
CA GLY A 627 20.20 26.35 15.77
C GLY A 627 20.53 25.00 16.40
N LEU A 628 21.20 24.12 15.66
CA LEU A 628 21.53 22.78 16.11
C LEU A 628 22.78 22.77 17.01
N THR A 629 22.70 21.99 18.08
CA THR A 629 23.85 21.65 18.93
C THR A 629 24.68 20.52 18.30
N GLU A 630 25.92 20.31 18.75
CA GLU A 630 26.76 19.20 18.26
C GLU A 630 26.09 17.83 18.40
N GLU A 631 25.32 17.60 19.48
CA GLU A 631 24.61 16.34 19.68
C GLU A 631 23.42 16.20 18.72
N GLU A 632 22.70 17.29 18.43
CA GLU A 632 21.62 17.29 17.43
C GLU A 632 22.17 17.11 16.01
N ILE A 633 23.34 17.68 15.70
CA ILE A 633 24.04 17.45 14.43
C ILE A 633 24.38 15.96 14.28
N ARG A 634 24.86 15.30 15.34
CA ARG A 634 25.07 13.84 15.31
C ARG A 634 23.78 13.09 15.02
N VAL A 635 22.65 13.47 15.61
CA VAL A 635 21.35 12.85 15.31
C VAL A 635 20.96 13.01 13.83
N VAL A 636 21.33 14.12 13.20
CA VAL A 636 21.08 14.37 11.77
C VAL A 636 22.01 13.54 10.87
N GLU A 637 23.25 13.33 11.30
CA GLU A 637 24.28 12.63 10.52
C GLU A 637 24.36 11.12 10.78
N GLU A 638 23.86 10.64 11.93
CA GLU A 638 23.78 9.22 12.30
C GLU A 638 22.82 8.48 11.34
N LYS A 639 23.31 7.36 10.79
CA LYS A 639 22.56 6.45 9.92
C LYS A 639 22.40 5.09 10.56
#